data_AF-A0A528HF35-F1
#
_entry.id   AF-A0A528HF35-F1
#
_cell.length_a   1.000
_cell.length_b   1.000
_cell.length_c   1.000
_cell.angle_alpha   90.00
_cell.angle_beta   90.00
_cell.angle_gamma   90.00
#
_symmetry.space_group_name_H-M   'P 1'
#
loop_
_entity.id
_entity.type
_entity.pdbx_description
1 polymer ?
#
loop_
_entity_poly.entity_id
_entity_poly.type
_entity_poly.pdbx_seq_one_letter_code
_entity_poly.pdbx_strand_id
1 'polypeptide(L)'
;EEEGIFKLGNALFRKNWVSSPSSTQASDGLGPLFNERACQNCHLKDGRGHPPEADSGTTSMFLRLARQASTEEEKAALAARKVLNFPDPVYGSQLQDLAVPGLRGEGRMRVDYQEQKVTLPDGTVVSLRKPSYSVDDLANGPLDPHTTLSPRMTPPMIGLGLVEQIAPADILTHADPDDRNSDGISGRPN
;
A
#
# COMPACT_ATOMS: atom_id res chain seq x y z
N GLU A 1 -12.40 5.41 29.84
CA GLU A 1 -11.06 5.88 29.41
C GLU A 1 -10.75 5.40 28.00
N GLU A 2 -10.85 4.09 27.75
CA GLU A 2 -10.64 3.46 26.43
C GLU A 2 -11.48 4.06 25.30
N GLU A 3 -12.78 4.33 25.52
CA GLU A 3 -13.64 4.96 24.50
C GLU A 3 -13.15 6.38 24.11
N GLY A 4 -12.60 7.12 25.08
CA GLY A 4 -12.06 8.47 24.83
C GLY A 4 -10.80 8.43 23.97
N ILE A 5 -9.89 7.50 24.28
CA ILE A 5 -8.66 7.26 23.50
C ILE A 5 -9.02 6.80 22.09
N PHE A 6 -9.96 5.87 21.95
CA PHE A 6 -10.46 5.42 20.65
C PHE A 6 -11.02 6.58 19.82
N LYS A 7 -11.89 7.42 20.41
CA LYS A 7 -12.48 8.56 19.71
C LYS A 7 -11.42 9.58 19.26
N LEU A 8 -10.40 9.82 20.08
CA LEU A 8 -9.28 10.68 19.70
C LEU A 8 -8.47 10.09 18.55
N GLY A 9 -8.12 8.81 18.62
CA GLY A 9 -7.42 8.10 17.54
C GLY A 9 -8.21 8.11 16.24
N ASN A 10 -9.50 7.81 16.29
CA ASN A 10 -10.39 7.87 15.13
C ASN A 10 -10.51 9.29 14.55
N ALA A 11 -10.54 10.32 15.41
CA ALA A 11 -10.55 11.71 14.95
C ALA A 11 -9.25 12.05 14.19
N LEU A 12 -8.10 11.57 14.66
CA LEU A 12 -6.81 11.70 13.94
C LEU A 12 -6.80 10.89 12.63
N PHE A 13 -7.32 9.66 12.64
CA PHE A 13 -7.38 8.77 11.48
C PHE A 13 -8.21 9.35 10.32
N ARG A 14 -9.28 10.07 10.66
CA ARG A 14 -10.19 10.74 9.71
C ARG A 14 -9.77 12.16 9.35
N LYS A 15 -8.71 12.68 9.97
CA LYS A 15 -8.29 14.06 9.78
C LYS A 15 -7.66 14.24 8.40
N ASN A 16 -8.15 15.23 7.67
CA ASN A 16 -7.50 15.70 6.45
C ASN A 16 -6.31 16.59 6.81
N TRP A 17 -5.12 16.16 6.42
CA TRP A 17 -3.91 16.95 6.48
C TRP A 17 -3.86 17.95 5.32
N VAL A 18 -3.25 19.10 5.55
CA VAL A 18 -3.11 20.18 4.57
C VAL A 18 -1.67 20.66 4.49
N SER A 19 -1.31 21.24 3.34
CA SER A 19 0.03 21.78 3.11
C SER A 19 0.28 22.98 4.01
N SER A 20 1.47 23.05 4.61
CA SER A 20 1.89 24.21 5.38
C SER A 20 2.34 25.36 4.45
N PRO A 21 2.14 26.64 4.82
CA PRO A 21 1.38 27.09 5.99
C PRO A 21 -0.13 27.03 5.75
N SER A 22 -0.89 26.51 6.71
CA SER A 22 -2.36 26.59 6.68
C SER A 22 -2.90 27.47 7.80
N SER A 23 -4.13 27.96 7.65
CA SER A 23 -4.85 28.68 8.71
C SER A 23 -5.14 27.81 9.94
N THR A 24 -5.04 26.48 9.79
CA THR A 24 -5.36 25.50 10.84
C THR A 24 -4.10 24.73 11.20
N GLN A 25 -3.21 25.32 12.01
CA GLN A 25 -1.90 24.75 12.36
C GLN A 25 -1.95 23.29 12.85
N ALA A 26 -3.05 22.88 13.50
CA ALA A 26 -3.22 21.51 13.96
C ALA A 26 -3.27 20.50 12.80
N SER A 27 -3.64 20.91 11.58
CA SER A 27 -3.77 20.08 10.38
C SER A 27 -2.59 20.23 9.41
N ASP A 28 -1.56 21.00 9.78
CA ASP A 28 -0.33 21.11 9.01
C ASP A 28 0.46 19.79 9.04
N GLY A 29 1.23 19.54 7.97
CA GLY A 29 2.13 18.39 7.89
C GLY A 29 1.97 17.55 6.61
N LEU A 30 1.08 17.94 5.70
CA LEU A 30 1.00 17.27 4.40
C LEU A 30 2.24 17.60 3.56
N GLY A 31 2.95 16.56 3.13
CA GLY A 31 4.09 16.69 2.22
C GLY A 31 3.69 17.22 0.83
N PRO A 32 4.66 17.65 0.01
CA PRO A 32 4.39 18.25 -1.30
C PRO A 32 3.73 17.28 -2.30
N LEU A 33 4.06 15.99 -2.19
CA LEU A 33 3.50 14.89 -2.96
C LEU A 33 2.86 13.89 -2.00
N PHE A 34 1.76 13.26 -2.39
CA PHE A 34 1.02 12.29 -1.58
C PHE A 34 0.07 11.46 -2.46
N ASN A 35 -0.43 10.33 -1.95
CA ASN A 35 -1.53 9.61 -2.61
C ASN A 35 -2.89 9.99 -2.03
N GLU A 36 -2.95 10.39 -0.76
CA GLU A 36 -4.19 10.74 -0.07
C GLU A 36 -3.92 11.61 1.17
N ARG A 37 -4.94 12.34 1.65
CA ARG A 37 -4.80 13.34 2.73
C ARG A 37 -5.25 12.88 4.11
N ALA A 38 -5.86 11.70 4.22
CA ALA A 38 -6.27 11.10 5.48
C ALA A 38 -6.16 9.58 5.41
N CYS A 39 -5.89 8.93 6.55
CA CYS A 39 -5.78 7.47 6.61
C CYS A 39 -7.09 6.81 6.17
N GLN A 40 -8.23 7.33 6.65
CA GLN A 40 -9.58 6.88 6.30
C GLN A 40 -9.87 6.87 4.79
N ASN A 41 -9.28 7.78 4.03
CA ASN A 41 -9.60 7.92 2.62
C ASN A 41 -8.98 6.78 1.78
N CYS A 42 -7.92 6.15 2.29
CA CYS A 42 -7.42 4.87 1.77
C CYS A 42 -8.05 3.67 2.49
N HIS A 43 -8.30 3.77 3.80
CA HIS A 43 -8.90 2.72 4.63
C HIS A 43 -10.41 2.96 4.78
N LEU A 44 -11.14 2.84 3.67
CA LEU A 44 -12.54 3.25 3.56
C LEU A 44 -13.43 2.52 4.56
N LYS A 45 -13.98 3.28 5.52
CA LYS A 45 -14.82 2.75 6.62
C LYS A 45 -14.11 1.64 7.39
N ASP A 46 -12.80 1.79 7.61
CA ASP A 46 -11.91 0.79 8.21
C ASP A 46 -11.82 -0.54 7.44
N GLY A 47 -12.43 -0.57 6.25
CA GLY A 47 -12.57 -1.74 5.42
C GLY A 47 -11.45 -1.90 4.41
N ARG A 48 -11.61 -2.92 3.57
CA ARG A 48 -10.71 -3.19 2.47
C ARG A 48 -10.86 -2.10 1.41
N GLY A 49 -9.75 -1.67 0.85
CA GLY A 49 -9.77 -0.83 -0.34
C GLY A 49 -10.41 -1.52 -1.54
N HIS A 50 -10.65 -0.75 -2.58
CA HIS A 50 -11.00 -1.17 -3.92
C HIS A 50 -10.06 -0.53 -4.96
N PRO A 51 -9.96 -1.13 -6.16
CA PRO A 51 -9.34 -0.48 -7.31
C PRO A 51 -10.04 0.84 -7.68
N PRO A 52 -9.37 1.76 -8.39
CA PRO A 52 -10.04 2.96 -8.90
C PRO A 52 -11.18 2.55 -9.83
N GLU A 53 -12.34 3.15 -9.63
CA GLU A 53 -13.45 3.08 -10.58
C GLU A 53 -13.34 4.25 -11.56
N ALA A 54 -13.86 4.10 -12.77
CA ALA A 54 -13.94 5.23 -13.69
C ALA A 54 -14.76 6.34 -13.02
N ASP A 55 -14.24 7.57 -13.00
CA ASP A 55 -14.76 8.76 -12.31
C ASP A 55 -14.67 8.80 -10.77
N SER A 56 -14.09 7.81 -10.08
CA SER A 56 -13.87 7.93 -8.62
C SER A 56 -12.57 8.70 -8.33
N GLY A 57 -12.68 9.96 -7.91
CA GLY A 57 -11.54 10.83 -7.55
C GLY A 57 -10.75 10.41 -6.30
N THR A 58 -11.05 9.25 -5.71
CA THR A 58 -10.41 8.69 -4.51
C THR A 58 -10.04 7.24 -4.78
N THR A 59 -8.77 6.87 -4.62
CA THR A 59 -8.31 5.48 -4.78
C THR A 59 -7.68 4.98 -3.49
N SER A 60 -8.18 3.85 -3.00
CA SER A 60 -7.57 3.07 -1.91
C SER A 60 -6.52 2.08 -2.42
N MET A 61 -5.97 2.37 -3.58
CA MET A 61 -5.00 1.55 -4.29
C MET A 61 -3.90 2.45 -4.85
N PHE A 62 -2.65 1.99 -4.77
CA PHE A 62 -1.49 2.72 -5.26
C PHE A 62 -0.47 1.76 -5.90
N LEU A 63 0.54 2.31 -6.58
CA LEU A 63 1.62 1.54 -7.20
C LEU A 63 2.92 1.66 -6.40
N ARG A 64 3.46 0.52 -5.96
CA ARG A 64 4.87 0.41 -5.60
C ARG A 64 5.69 0.24 -6.87
N LEU A 65 6.83 0.91 -6.91
CA LEU A 65 7.76 0.90 -8.03
C LEU A 65 9.03 0.17 -7.59
N ALA A 66 9.45 -0.82 -8.37
CA ALA A 66 10.66 -1.57 -8.07
C ALA A 66 11.34 -2.04 -9.36
N ARG A 67 12.66 -2.06 -9.36
CA ARG A 67 13.50 -2.63 -10.41
C ARG A 67 14.46 -3.68 -9.83
N GLN A 68 15.04 -4.47 -10.72
CA GLN A 68 16.12 -5.38 -10.37
C GLN A 68 17.44 -4.63 -10.14
N ALA A 69 18.42 -5.31 -9.53
CA ALA A 69 19.78 -4.81 -9.43
C ALA A 69 20.41 -4.63 -10.82
N SER A 70 21.07 -3.50 -11.04
CA SER A 70 21.79 -3.20 -12.27
C SER A 70 23.31 -3.22 -12.07
N THR A 71 23.83 -2.92 -10.88
CA THR A 71 25.28 -2.92 -10.58
C THR A 71 25.71 -4.16 -9.79
N GLU A 72 27.01 -4.44 -9.77
CA GLU A 72 27.56 -5.56 -8.98
C GLU A 72 27.37 -5.35 -7.47
N GLU A 73 27.44 -4.10 -7.00
CA GLU A 73 27.16 -3.74 -5.61
C GLU A 73 25.70 -3.99 -5.24
N GLU A 74 24.77 -3.61 -6.14
CA GLU A 74 23.33 -3.86 -5.96
C GLU A 74 23.03 -5.37 -5.95
N LYS A 75 23.65 -6.13 -6.85
CA LYS A 75 23.52 -7.61 -6.90
C LYS A 75 24.05 -8.24 -5.61
N ALA A 76 25.19 -7.78 -5.10
CA ALA A 76 25.75 -8.26 -3.84
C ALA A 76 24.83 -7.93 -2.65
N ALA A 77 24.20 -6.76 -2.63
CA ALA A 77 23.26 -6.37 -1.58
C ALA A 77 21.99 -7.24 -1.58
N LEU A 78 21.44 -7.57 -2.76
CA LEU A 78 20.33 -8.52 -2.89
C LEU A 78 20.73 -9.94 -2.46
N ALA A 79 21.88 -10.43 -2.91
CA ALA A 79 22.38 -11.76 -2.54
C ALA A 79 22.59 -11.89 -1.02
N ALA A 80 23.07 -10.83 -0.39
CA ALA A 80 23.21 -10.73 1.06
C ALA A 80 21.88 -10.45 1.81
N ARG A 81 20.74 -10.38 1.09
CA ARG A 81 19.39 -10.08 1.63
C ARG A 81 19.32 -8.78 2.44
N LYS A 82 20.19 -7.81 2.14
CA LYS A 82 20.19 -6.49 2.78
C LYS A 82 19.04 -5.62 2.25
N VAL A 83 18.64 -5.86 1.02
CA VAL A 83 17.53 -5.20 0.32
C VAL A 83 16.73 -6.24 -0.45
N LEU A 84 15.45 -5.98 -0.67
CA LEU A 84 14.56 -6.88 -1.43
C LEU A 84 14.48 -6.52 -2.92
N ASN A 85 14.64 -5.24 -3.25
CA ASN A 85 14.64 -4.68 -4.60
C ASN A 85 15.18 -3.24 -4.53
N PHE A 86 15.22 -2.57 -5.69
CA PHE A 86 15.64 -1.17 -5.80
C PHE A 86 14.48 -0.31 -6.32
N PRO A 87 14.40 0.97 -5.93
CA PRO A 87 13.38 1.89 -6.44
C PRO A 87 13.61 2.26 -7.91
N ASP A 88 12.57 2.80 -8.54
CA ASP A 88 12.72 3.54 -9.79
C ASP A 88 13.65 4.75 -9.57
N PRO A 89 14.60 5.03 -10.49
CA PRO A 89 15.57 6.11 -10.31
C PRO A 89 14.96 7.52 -10.39
N VAL A 90 13.78 7.68 -11.00
CA VAL A 90 13.11 8.98 -11.17
C VAL A 90 12.01 9.17 -10.14
N TYR A 91 11.22 8.12 -9.87
CA TYR A 91 10.00 8.17 -9.06
C TYR A 91 10.12 7.46 -7.71
N GLY A 92 11.30 6.93 -7.39
CA GLY A 92 11.52 6.26 -6.12
C GLY A 92 10.75 4.95 -5.99
N SER A 93 10.26 4.65 -4.78
CA SER A 93 9.67 3.33 -4.46
C SER A 93 8.15 3.27 -4.55
N GLN A 94 7.47 4.40 -4.76
CA GLN A 94 6.02 4.52 -4.74
C GLN A 94 5.61 5.73 -5.56
N LEU A 95 4.69 5.54 -6.49
CA LEU A 95 4.10 6.63 -7.27
C LEU A 95 3.19 7.48 -6.38
N GLN A 96 3.32 8.80 -6.46
CA GLN A 96 2.52 9.77 -5.71
C GLN A 96 1.60 10.58 -6.63
N ASP A 97 0.34 10.16 -6.73
CA ASP A 97 -0.62 10.66 -7.73
C ASP A 97 -1.07 12.12 -7.50
N LEU A 98 -1.00 12.61 -6.26
CA LEU A 98 -1.47 13.93 -5.86
C LEU A 98 -0.33 14.82 -5.39
N ALA A 99 -0.57 16.11 -5.48
CA ALA A 99 0.35 17.13 -4.99
C ALA A 99 -0.42 18.30 -4.35
N VAL A 100 0.33 19.11 -3.60
CA VAL A 100 -0.17 20.38 -3.06
C VAL A 100 -0.41 21.39 -4.19
N PRO A 101 -1.24 22.44 -3.99
CA PRO A 101 -1.48 23.45 -5.03
C PRO A 101 -0.18 24.05 -5.58
N GLY A 102 -0.10 24.19 -6.90
CA GLY A 102 1.08 24.71 -7.60
C GLY A 102 2.10 23.64 -7.99
N LEU A 103 1.96 22.40 -7.50
CA LEU A 103 2.74 21.25 -7.93
C LEU A 103 1.88 20.27 -8.74
N ARG A 104 2.54 19.38 -9.48
CA ARG A 104 1.91 18.26 -10.17
C ARG A 104 2.22 16.97 -9.43
N GLY A 105 1.25 16.07 -9.34
CA GLY A 105 1.50 14.68 -8.95
C GLY A 105 2.45 14.01 -9.94
N GLU A 106 3.08 12.92 -9.52
CA GLU A 106 4.12 12.23 -10.28
C GLU A 106 3.60 11.55 -11.55
N GLY A 107 2.33 11.17 -11.55
CA GLY A 107 1.59 10.52 -12.63
C GLY A 107 0.22 10.09 -12.14
N ARG A 108 -0.56 9.40 -12.97
CA ARG A 108 -1.84 8.82 -12.55
C ARG A 108 -1.85 7.32 -12.82
N MET A 109 -2.12 6.53 -11.78
CA MET A 109 -2.33 5.09 -11.97
C MET A 109 -3.54 4.85 -12.90
N ARG A 110 -3.36 4.00 -13.90
CA ARG A 110 -4.41 3.51 -14.78
C ARG A 110 -4.56 2.00 -14.64
N VAL A 111 -5.82 1.55 -14.60
CA VAL A 111 -6.18 0.13 -14.58
C VAL A 111 -7.11 -0.15 -15.74
N ASP A 112 -6.65 -0.98 -16.68
CA ASP A 112 -7.46 -1.50 -17.77
C ASP A 112 -7.86 -2.94 -17.47
N TYR A 113 -9.04 -3.34 -17.90
CA TYR A 113 -9.56 -4.69 -17.64
C TYR A 113 -9.94 -5.38 -18.95
N GLN A 114 -9.43 -6.60 -19.14
CA GLN A 114 -9.87 -7.49 -20.20
C GLN A 114 -10.81 -8.55 -19.62
N GLU A 115 -12.01 -8.69 -20.20
CA GLU A 115 -12.92 -9.78 -19.85
C GLU A 115 -12.44 -11.12 -20.42
N GLN A 116 -12.56 -12.17 -19.62
CA GLN A 116 -12.20 -13.54 -20.00
C GLN A 116 -13.28 -14.50 -19.51
N LYS A 117 -13.87 -15.25 -20.44
CA LYS A 117 -14.84 -16.29 -20.10
C LYS A 117 -14.11 -17.53 -19.61
N VAL A 118 -14.54 -18.03 -18.46
CA VAL A 118 -14.02 -19.27 -17.86
C VAL A 118 -15.18 -20.23 -17.64
N THR A 119 -15.01 -21.46 -18.11
CA THR A 119 -15.97 -22.55 -17.86
C THR A 119 -15.55 -23.30 -16.61
N LEU A 120 -16.44 -23.35 -15.63
CA LEU A 120 -16.27 -24.11 -14.38
C LEU A 120 -16.50 -25.61 -14.62
N PRO A 121 -16.09 -26.51 -13.70
CA PRO A 121 -16.23 -27.97 -13.88
C PRO A 121 -17.65 -28.47 -14.06
N ASP A 122 -18.66 -27.72 -13.60
CA ASP A 122 -20.08 -28.03 -13.73
C ASP A 122 -20.68 -27.55 -15.08
N GLY A 123 -19.87 -26.94 -15.95
CA GLY A 123 -20.29 -26.36 -17.22
C GLY A 123 -20.74 -24.90 -17.14
N THR A 124 -20.81 -24.31 -15.94
CA THR A 124 -21.18 -22.90 -15.77
C THR A 124 -20.11 -21.99 -16.38
N VAL A 125 -20.51 -21.03 -17.23
CA VAL A 125 -19.59 -20.04 -17.81
C VAL A 125 -19.66 -18.74 -17.00
N VAL A 126 -18.53 -18.33 -16.43
CA VAL A 126 -18.38 -17.06 -15.70
C VAL A 126 -17.50 -16.09 -16.48
N SER A 127 -17.74 -14.78 -16.32
CA SER A 127 -16.86 -13.72 -16.85
C SER A 127 -15.91 -13.26 -15.76
N LEU A 128 -14.60 -13.40 -15.98
CA LEU A 128 -13.55 -12.87 -15.11
C LEU A 128 -12.94 -11.62 -15.73
N ARG A 129 -12.40 -10.73 -14.90
CA ARG A 129 -11.67 -9.54 -15.35
C ARG A 129 -10.18 -9.70 -15.06
N LYS A 130 -9.34 -9.63 -16.10
CA LYS A 130 -7.88 -9.58 -15.97
C LYS A 130 -7.41 -8.12 -16.00
N PRO A 131 -6.87 -7.57 -14.90
CA PRO A 131 -6.35 -6.20 -14.89
C PRO A 131 -4.97 -6.11 -15.56
N SER A 132 -4.72 -4.97 -16.20
CA SER A 132 -3.39 -4.47 -16.58
C SER A 132 -3.19 -3.07 -15.99
N TYR A 133 -1.99 -2.80 -15.51
CA TYR A 133 -1.65 -1.57 -14.80
C TYR A 133 -0.66 -0.74 -15.62
N SER A 134 -0.89 0.56 -15.69
CA SER A 134 0.01 1.54 -16.31
C SER A 134 0.00 2.86 -15.52
N VAL A 135 0.85 3.80 -15.93
CA VAL A 135 0.89 5.15 -15.39
C VAL A 135 0.75 6.14 -16.53
N ASP A 136 -0.25 7.01 -16.44
CA ASP A 136 -0.49 8.10 -17.37
C ASP A 136 0.14 9.40 -16.85
N ASP A 137 0.39 10.37 -17.75
CA ASP A 137 0.77 11.75 -17.42
C ASP A 137 1.97 11.92 -16.46
N LEU A 138 2.97 11.06 -16.61
CA LEU A 138 4.24 11.13 -15.88
C LEU A 138 4.87 12.54 -15.92
N ALA A 139 5.15 13.11 -14.75
CA ALA A 139 5.57 14.51 -14.62
C ALA A 139 7.06 14.76 -14.88
N ASN A 140 7.92 13.78 -14.58
CA ASN A 140 9.38 13.93 -14.53
C ASN A 140 10.11 13.12 -15.62
N GLY A 141 9.41 12.72 -16.68
CA GLY A 141 9.92 11.87 -17.75
C GLY A 141 9.47 10.40 -17.62
N PRO A 142 9.92 9.51 -18.50
CA PRO A 142 9.51 8.11 -18.46
C PRO A 142 10.01 7.41 -17.20
N LEU A 143 9.26 6.39 -16.75
CA LEU A 143 9.77 5.38 -15.82
C LEU A 143 10.99 4.67 -16.43
N ASP A 144 11.87 4.15 -15.59
CA ASP A 144 12.92 3.25 -16.06
C ASP A 144 12.27 2.03 -16.75
N PRO A 145 12.76 1.58 -17.92
CA PRO A 145 12.14 0.49 -18.67
C PRO A 145 12.18 -0.86 -17.93
N HIS A 146 13.01 -0.98 -16.89
CA HIS A 146 13.07 -2.15 -16.01
C HIS A 146 12.26 -1.99 -14.72
N THR A 147 11.58 -0.85 -14.53
CA THR A 147 10.66 -0.67 -13.41
C THR A 147 9.43 -1.53 -13.59
N THR A 148 9.14 -2.29 -12.55
CA THR A 148 7.94 -3.11 -12.38
C THR A 148 6.93 -2.37 -11.51
N LEU A 149 5.66 -2.47 -11.88
CA LEU A 149 4.54 -1.89 -11.15
C LEU A 149 3.94 -2.96 -10.23
N SER A 150 3.94 -2.70 -8.92
CA SER A 150 3.32 -3.55 -7.91
C SER A 150 2.06 -2.87 -7.37
N PRO A 151 0.86 -3.22 -7.89
CA PRO A 151 -0.40 -2.72 -7.36
C PRO A 151 -0.60 -3.13 -5.90
N ARG A 152 -0.87 -2.16 -5.03
CA ARG A 152 -1.15 -2.36 -3.61
C ARG A 152 -2.54 -1.82 -3.28
N MET A 153 -3.38 -2.70 -2.74
CA MET A 153 -4.69 -2.34 -2.23
C MET A 153 -4.62 -2.27 -0.72
N THR A 154 -5.19 -1.21 -0.16
CA THR A 154 -5.15 -0.94 1.27
C THR A 154 -5.87 -2.04 2.07
N PRO A 155 -5.25 -2.56 3.15
CA PRO A 155 -5.85 -3.60 3.98
C PRO A 155 -6.96 -3.05 4.91
N PRO A 156 -7.89 -3.90 5.35
CA PRO A 156 -8.83 -3.53 6.40
C PRO A 156 -8.11 -3.32 7.74
N MET A 157 -8.62 -2.37 8.54
CA MET A 157 -8.12 -2.07 9.89
C MET A 157 -8.93 -2.75 10.99
N ILE A 158 -10.11 -3.29 10.66
CA ILE A 158 -10.99 -3.95 11.62
C ILE A 158 -10.24 -5.09 12.32
N GLY A 159 -10.25 -5.06 13.66
CA GLY A 159 -9.68 -6.11 14.50
C GLY A 159 -8.18 -5.97 14.79
N LEU A 160 -7.45 -5.04 14.16
CA LEU A 160 -6.01 -4.87 14.45
C LEU A 160 -5.74 -4.46 15.90
N GLY A 161 -6.61 -3.64 16.50
CA GLY A 161 -6.51 -3.31 17.92
C GLY A 161 -6.65 -4.52 18.86
N LEU A 162 -7.34 -5.58 18.44
CA LEU A 162 -7.42 -6.83 19.22
C LEU A 162 -6.10 -7.62 19.12
N VAL A 163 -5.42 -7.56 17.98
CA VAL A 163 -4.10 -8.18 17.79
C VAL A 163 -3.05 -7.44 18.63
N GLU A 164 -3.11 -6.11 18.68
CA GLU A 164 -2.22 -5.29 19.52
C GLU A 164 -2.42 -5.52 21.04
N GLN A 165 -3.58 -6.04 21.46
CA GLN A 165 -3.83 -6.39 22.85
C GLN A 165 -3.19 -7.73 23.26
N ILE A 166 -2.64 -8.51 22.33
CA ILE A 166 -1.92 -9.74 22.65
C ILE A 166 -0.62 -9.36 23.39
N ALA A 167 -0.45 -9.83 24.62
CA ALA A 167 0.72 -9.48 25.40
C ALA A 167 2.00 -10.06 24.75
N PRO A 168 3.12 -9.32 24.72
CA PRO A 168 4.38 -9.85 24.18
C PRO A 168 4.82 -11.17 24.83
N ALA A 169 4.55 -11.36 26.13
CA ALA A 169 4.84 -12.60 26.83
C ALA A 169 4.05 -13.80 26.28
N ASP A 170 2.81 -13.59 25.85
CA ASP A 170 1.99 -14.63 25.23
C ASP A 170 2.57 -15.03 23.87
N ILE A 171 2.99 -14.05 23.06
CA ILE A 171 3.66 -14.30 21.76
C ILE A 171 4.92 -15.13 21.96
N LEU A 172 5.77 -14.76 22.94
CA LEU A 172 7.02 -15.46 23.23
C LEU A 172 6.79 -16.88 23.76
N THR A 173 5.74 -17.09 24.55
CA THR A 173 5.40 -18.41 25.10
C THR A 173 4.95 -19.39 24.00
N HIS A 174 4.32 -18.88 22.95
CA HIS A 174 3.88 -19.67 21.79
C HIS A 174 4.92 -19.77 20.68
N ALA A 175 6.14 -19.23 20.87
CA ALA A 175 7.22 -19.40 19.91
C ALA A 175 7.73 -20.85 19.93
N ASP A 176 7.79 -21.47 18.75
CA ASP A 176 8.33 -22.80 18.57
C ASP A 176 9.27 -22.86 17.36
N PRO A 177 10.46 -22.24 17.43
CA PRO A 177 11.36 -22.11 16.29
C PRO A 177 11.90 -23.45 15.77
N ASP A 178 11.78 -24.51 16.57
CA ASP A 178 12.33 -25.84 16.30
C ASP A 178 11.23 -26.91 16.10
N ASP A 179 9.95 -26.51 15.99
CA ASP A 179 8.80 -27.43 15.79
C ASP A 179 8.82 -28.61 16.80
N ARG A 180 8.95 -28.28 18.08
CA ARG A 180 9.07 -29.26 19.18
C ARG A 180 7.81 -30.09 19.36
N ASN A 181 6.66 -29.60 18.89
CA ASN A 181 5.40 -30.32 18.91
C ASN A 181 5.13 -31.13 17.61
N SER A 182 5.98 -31.00 16.59
CA SER A 182 5.89 -31.72 15.30
C SER A 182 4.57 -31.49 14.57
N ASP A 183 4.01 -30.28 14.65
CA ASP A 183 2.82 -29.87 13.89
C ASP A 183 3.16 -29.25 12.52
N GLY A 184 4.45 -29.07 12.24
CA GLY A 184 4.97 -28.50 10.99
C GLY A 184 5.08 -26.98 10.99
N ILE A 185 4.89 -26.31 12.14
CA ILE A 185 4.92 -24.86 12.28
C ILE A 185 6.13 -24.42 13.13
N SER A 186 7.13 -23.82 12.49
CA SER A 186 8.31 -23.29 13.18
C SER A 186 8.22 -21.78 13.43
N GLY A 187 7.33 -21.36 14.35
CA GLY A 187 7.05 -19.95 14.63
C GLY A 187 8.23 -19.19 15.26
N ARG A 188 8.58 -18.03 14.69
CA ARG A 188 9.63 -17.13 15.22
C ARG A 188 9.06 -15.72 15.44
N PRO A 189 9.19 -15.14 16.64
CA PRO A 189 8.92 -13.73 16.86
C PRO A 189 9.84 -12.85 15.98
N ASN A 190 9.31 -11.76 15.44
CA ASN A 190 10.04 -10.75 14.65
C ASN A 190 10.39 -9.52 15.48
#